data_AF-A0A7S1LCM6-F1
#
_entry.id   AF-A0A7S1LCM6-F1
#
_cell.length_a   1.000
_cell.length_b   1.000
_cell.length_c   1.000
_cell.angle_alpha   90.00
_cell.angle_beta   90.00
_cell.angle_gamma   90.00
#
_symmetry.space_group_name_H-M   'P 1'
#
loop_
_entity.id
_entity.type
_entity.pdbx_description
1 polymer ?
#
loop_
_entity_poly.entity_id
_entity_poly.type
_entity_poly.pdbx_seq_one_letter_code
_entity_poly.pdbx_strand_id
1 'polypeptide(L)'
;EDSVAKLRQADPASMRFPLRVRFEGEEGLDEGGVRREFFQVLIRQLFDEAYAMFLCNSESRTVWFNTAALETPDTDAMYRVCGIVMGLAVYNNEDGIQIHFPI
;
A
#
# COMPACT_ATOMS: atom_id res chain seq x y z
N GLU A 1 2.29 2.98 11.10
CA GLU A 1 3.75 2.90 11.30
C GLU A 1 4.29 1.47 11.31
N ASP A 2 3.68 0.55 12.05
CA ASP A 2 4.26 -0.78 12.27
C ASP A 2 4.38 -1.67 11.02
N SER A 3 3.41 -1.60 10.09
CA SER A 3 3.46 -2.31 8.80
C SER A 3 4.54 -1.76 7.87
N VAL A 4 4.76 -0.45 7.87
CA VAL A 4 5.79 0.22 7.06
C VAL A 4 7.17 -0.22 7.54
N ALA A 5 7.41 -0.24 8.85
CA ALA A 5 8.67 -0.70 9.43
C ALA A 5 8.97 -2.17 9.08
N LYS A 6 7.96 -3.05 9.18
CA LYS A 6 8.10 -4.47 8.84
C LYS A 6 8.35 -4.70 7.34
N LEU A 7 7.67 -3.96 6.46
CA LEU A 7 7.90 -4.04 5.02
C LEU A 7 9.26 -3.48 4.59
N ARG A 8 9.76 -2.43 5.27
CA ARG A 8 11.11 -1.88 5.02
C ARG A 8 12.23 -2.86 5.38
N GLN A 9 12.01 -3.70 6.38
CA GLN A 9 12.99 -4.69 6.86
C GLN A 9 12.83 -6.07 6.22
N ALA A 10 11.79 -6.28 5.41
CA ALA A 10 11.52 -7.56 4.78
C ALA A 10 12.59 -7.90 3.74
N ASP A 11 13.09 -9.15 3.78
CA ASP A 11 13.99 -9.67 2.76
C ASP A 11 13.27 -9.66 1.40
N PRO A 12 13.89 -9.18 0.31
CA PRO A 12 13.33 -9.27 -1.03
C PRO A 12 12.86 -10.67 -1.43
N ALA A 13 13.52 -11.73 -0.95
CA ALA A 13 13.09 -13.11 -1.15
C ALA A 13 11.77 -13.41 -0.42
N SER A 14 11.52 -12.76 0.72
CA SER A 14 10.30 -12.94 1.51
C SER A 14 9.06 -12.28 0.90
N MET A 15 9.25 -11.29 0.02
CA MET A 15 8.17 -10.62 -0.73
C MET A 15 7.52 -11.52 -1.78
N ARG A 16 8.05 -12.73 -1.99
CA ARG A 16 7.48 -13.77 -2.86
C ARG A 16 6.56 -14.74 -2.13
N PHE A 17 6.48 -14.66 -0.80
CA PHE A 17 5.59 -15.51 -0.04
C PHE A 17 4.17 -14.92 0.01
N PRO A 18 3.13 -15.77 0.11
CA PRO A 18 1.77 -15.32 0.36
C PRO A 18 1.70 -14.42 1.60
N LEU A 19 1.05 -13.26 1.47
CA LEU A 19 0.97 -12.30 2.56
C LEU A 19 0.03 -12.85 3.64
N ARG A 20 0.54 -12.98 4.87
CA ARG A 20 -0.28 -13.28 6.05
C ARG A 20 -0.34 -12.05 6.94
N VAL A 21 -1.56 -11.54 7.15
CA VAL A 21 -1.83 -10.40 8.02
C VAL A 21 -2.57 -10.88 9.26
N ARG A 22 -2.19 -10.36 10.42
CA ARG A 22 -2.92 -10.51 11.68
C ARG A 22 -2.95 -9.16 12.36
N PHE A 23 -4.14 -8.69 12.72
CA PHE A 23 -4.29 -7.53 13.59
C PHE A 23 -4.05 -7.94 15.04
N GLU A 24 -3.36 -7.09 15.78
CA GLU A 24 -3.03 -7.37 17.18
C GLU A 24 -4.31 -7.35 18.02
N GLY A 25 -4.60 -8.45 18.73
CA GLY A 25 -5.81 -8.59 19.54
C GLY A 25 -7.03 -9.14 18.80
N GLU A 26 -6.95 -9.44 17.50
CA GLU A 26 -8.04 -10.10 16.76
C GLU A 26 -7.76 -11.57 16.47
N GLU A 27 -8.71 -12.44 16.80
CA GLU A 27 -8.75 -13.80 16.24
C GLU A 27 -9.20 -13.70 14.78
N GLY A 28 -8.23 -13.58 13.87
CA GLY A 28 -8.47 -13.63 12.44
C GLY A 28 -9.07 -14.98 12.04
N LEU A 29 -10.39 -15.09 12.08
CA LEU A 29 -11.15 -16.30 11.74
C LEU A 29 -11.19 -16.54 10.21
N ASP A 30 -11.06 -15.47 9.42
CA ASP A 30 -11.02 -15.51 7.96
C ASP A 30 -9.77 -14.78 7.42
N GLU A 31 -8.80 -15.57 6.96
CA GLU A 31 -7.55 -15.04 6.38
C GLU A 31 -7.77 -14.19 5.12
N GLY A 32 -8.89 -14.39 4.40
CA GLY A 32 -9.25 -13.61 3.22
C GLY A 32 -9.73 -12.19 3.57
N GLY A 33 -10.67 -12.09 4.51
CA GLY A 33 -11.21 -10.81 4.98
C GLY A 33 -10.12 -9.89 5.55
N VAL A 34 -9.25 -10.45 6.39
CA VAL A 34 -8.17 -9.69 7.06
C VAL A 34 -7.16 -9.11 6.04
N ARG A 35 -6.84 -9.84 4.96
CA ARG A 35 -5.99 -9.31 3.88
C ARG A 35 -6.65 -8.14 3.16
N ARG A 36 -7.94 -8.26 2.83
CA ARG A 36 -8.68 -7.22 2.13
C ARG A 36 -8.75 -5.93 2.93
N GLU A 37 -9.03 -6.03 4.23
CA GLU A 37 -9.05 -4.87 5.13
C GLU A 37 -7.67 -4.22 5.26
N PHE A 38 -6.62 -5.02 5.35
CA PHE A 38 -5.24 -4.51 5.35
C PHE A 38 -4.91 -3.69 4.11
N PHE A 39 -5.23 -4.20 2.92
CA PHE A 39 -5.02 -3.46 1.68
C PHE A 39 -5.89 -2.20 1.61
N GLN A 40 -7.15 -2.24 2.07
CA GLN A 40 -8.00 -1.05 2.12
C GLN A 40 -7.45 0.05 3.04
N VAL A 41 -6.99 -0.31 4.23
CA VAL A 41 -6.40 0.65 5.18
C VAL A 41 -5.11 1.23 4.61
N LEU A 42 -4.25 0.41 4.03
CA LEU A 42 -3.01 0.86 3.41
C LEU A 42 -3.25 1.80 2.23
N ILE A 43 -4.16 1.45 1.31
CA ILE A 43 -4.53 2.30 0.17
C ILE A 43 -5.05 3.64 0.68
N ARG A 44 -5.96 3.65 1.67
CA ARG A 44 -6.47 4.89 2.25
C ARG A 44 -5.35 5.77 2.79
N GLN A 45 -4.39 5.20 3.52
CA GLN A 45 -3.24 5.96 4.03
C GLN A 45 -2.31 6.45 2.93
N LEU A 46 -2.09 5.65 1.89
CA LEU A 46 -1.25 6.04 0.74
C LEU A 46 -1.84 7.22 -0.03
N PHE A 47 -3.17 7.27 -0.18
CA PHE A 47 -3.88 8.34 -0.88
C PHE A 47 -4.38 9.46 0.04
N ASP A 48 -4.01 9.44 1.32
CA ASP A 48 -4.37 10.51 2.24
C ASP A 48 -3.53 11.76 1.93
N GLU A 49 -4.23 12.89 1.77
CA GLU A 49 -3.65 14.20 1.45
C GLU A 49 -2.60 14.62 2.48
N ALA A 50 -2.69 14.14 3.73
CA ALA A 50 -1.73 14.40 4.79
C ALA A 50 -0.31 13.88 4.46
N TYR A 51 -0.19 12.80 3.67
CA TYR A 51 1.11 12.29 3.22
C TYR A 51 1.56 12.92 1.92
N ALA A 52 0.67 13.63 1.21
CA ALA A 52 0.92 14.32 -0.05
C ALA A 52 1.67 13.49 -1.10
N MET A 53 1.58 12.16 -1.07
CA MET A 53 2.33 11.28 -1.97
C MET A 53 1.72 11.20 -3.37
N PHE A 54 0.41 11.39 -3.47
CA PHE A 54 -0.29 11.27 -4.73
C PHE A 54 -1.21 12.46 -4.93
N LEU A 55 -1.31 12.90 -6.17
CA LEU A 55 -2.22 13.95 -6.62
C LEU A 55 -3.38 13.28 -7.36
N CYS A 56 -4.59 13.50 -6.88
CA CYS A 56 -5.81 13.06 -7.54
C CYS A 56 -6.32 14.17 -8.46
N ASN A 57 -6.47 13.86 -9.75
CA ASN A 57 -7.20 14.73 -10.66
C ASN A 57 -8.70 14.48 -10.49
N SER A 58 -9.44 15.48 -10.01
CA SER A 58 -10.88 15.39 -9.75
C SER A 58 -11.73 15.15 -11.01
N GLU A 59 -11.24 15.57 -12.19
CA GLU A 59 -11.96 15.49 -13.45
C GLU A 59 -11.83 14.09 -14.08
N SER A 60 -10.60 13.59 -14.19
CA SER A 60 -10.33 12.25 -14.74
C SER A 60 -10.40 11.13 -13.70
N ARG A 61 -10.50 11.46 -12.40
CA ARG A 61 -10.35 10.54 -11.26
C ARG A 61 -9.06 9.72 -11.30
N THR A 62 -8.06 10.21 -12.03
CA THR A 62 -6.76 9.56 -12.12
C THR A 62 -5.85 10.06 -11.02
N VAL A 63 -4.96 9.19 -10.58
CA VAL A 63 -4.01 9.49 -9.51
C VAL A 63 -2.59 9.42 -10.05
N TRP A 64 -1.77 10.42 -9.71
CA TRP A 64 -0.37 10.49 -10.13
C TRP A 64 0.57 10.81 -8.98
N PHE A 65 1.84 10.44 -9.14
CA PHE A 65 2.89 10.72 -8.14
C PHE A 65 3.04 12.23 -7.92
N ASN A 66 3.05 12.66 -6.66
CA ASN A 66 3.40 14.02 -6.34
C ASN A 66 4.92 14.19 -6.40
N THR A 67 5.39 14.81 -7.48
CA THR A 67 6.83 15.02 -7.69
C THR A 67 7.44 16.02 -6.71
N ALA A 68 6.64 16.92 -6.14
CA ALA A 68 7.10 17.86 -5.11
C ALA A 68 7.32 17.17 -3.75
N ALA A 69 6.67 16.02 -3.51
CA ALA A 69 6.83 15.26 -2.28
C ALA A 69 8.08 14.34 -2.29
N LEU A 70 8.73 14.17 -3.45
CA LEU A 70 9.92 13.31 -3.62
C LEU A 70 11.17 13.79 -2.86
N GLU A 71 11.11 14.92 -2.16
CA GLU A 71 12.30 15.56 -1.58
C GLU A 71 12.66 15.10 -0.16
N THR A 72 11.89 14.19 0.46
CA THR A 72 12.20 13.67 1.80
C THR A 72 12.51 12.17 1.83
N PRO A 73 13.46 11.71 2.67
CA PRO A 73 13.74 10.29 2.88
C PRO A 73 12.51 9.48 3.34
N ASP A 74 11.61 10.12 4.09
CA ASP A 74 10.38 9.48 4.55
C ASP A 74 9.43 9.20 3.40
N THR A 75 9.28 10.14 2.46
CA THR A 75 8.43 9.98 1.29
C THR A 75 8.97 8.92 0.32
N ASP A 76 10.29 8.87 0.07
CA ASP A 76 10.91 7.81 -0.75
C ASP A 76 10.61 6.42 -0.17
N ALA A 77 10.81 6.29 1.14
CA ALA A 77 10.60 5.02 1.81
C ALA A 77 9.10 4.65 1.91
N MET A 78 8.18 5.62 1.81
CA MET A 78 6.74 5.34 1.63
C MET A 78 6.40 4.93 0.19
N TYR A 79 7.02 5.53 -0.84
CA TYR A 79 6.83 5.09 -2.24
C TYR A 79 7.33 3.66 -2.45
N ARG A 80 8.45 3.29 -1.80
CA ARG A 80 8.92 1.90 -1.78
C ARG A 80 7.88 0.97 -1.16
N VAL A 81 7.30 1.34 -0.01
CA VAL A 81 6.24 0.54 0.63
C VAL A 81 5.01 0.44 -0.27
N CYS A 82 4.60 1.53 -0.92
CA CYS A 82 3.52 1.54 -1.91
C CYS A 82 3.77 0.52 -3.04
N GLY A 83 4.98 0.53 -3.62
CA GLY A 83 5.37 -0.42 -4.67
C GLY A 83 5.35 -1.88 -4.21
N ILE A 84 5.81 -2.15 -2.97
CA ILE A 84 5.75 -3.50 -2.38
C ILE A 84 4.29 -3.94 -2.19
N VAL A 85 3.43 -3.08 -1.65
CA VAL A 85 2.01 -3.38 -1.42
C VAL A 85 1.28 -3.64 -2.74
N MET A 86 1.50 -2.80 -3.77
CA MET A 86 0.93 -3.03 -5.10
C MET A 86 1.43 -4.33 -5.72
N GLY A 87 2.74 -4.62 -5.62
CA GLY A 87 3.32 -5.87 -6.10
C GLY A 87 2.75 -7.11 -5.39
N LEU A 88 2.55 -7.02 -4.07
CA LEU A 88 1.91 -8.08 -3.29
C LEU A 88 0.45 -8.28 -3.68
N ALA A 89 -0.30 -7.21 -3.93
CA ALA A 89 -1.69 -7.31 -4.35
C ALA A 89 -1.84 -8.00 -5.71
N VAL A 90 -1.00 -7.62 -6.68
CA VAL A 90 -0.95 -8.28 -7.99
C VAL A 90 -0.55 -9.75 -7.82
N TYR A 91 0.47 -10.04 -7.00
CA TYR A 91 0.93 -11.42 -6.78
C TYR A 91 -0.14 -12.31 -6.13
N ASN A 92 -0.95 -11.75 -5.22
CA ASN A 92 -1.98 -12.50 -4.51
C ASN A 92 -3.36 -12.47 -5.22
N ASN A 93 -3.46 -11.93 -6.44
CA ASN A 93 -4.72 -11.72 -7.17
C ASN A 93 -5.80 -11.00 -6.33
N GLU A 94 -5.39 -9.93 -5.64
CA GLU A 94 -6.32 -9.13 -4.84
C GLU A 94 -7.02 -8.08 -5.71
N ASP A 95 -8.29 -8.34 -6.04
CA ASP A 95 -9.12 -7.48 -6.90
C ASP A 95 -9.56 -6.17 -6.21
N GLY A 96 -9.30 -6.03 -4.91
CA GLY A 96 -9.77 -4.92 -4.08
C GLY A 96 -9.01 -3.60 -4.28
N ILE A 97 -7.89 -3.60 -5.00
CA ILE A 97 -7.06 -2.41 -5.22
C ILE A 97 -7.49 -1.71 -6.52
N GLN A 98 -8.37 -0.71 -6.40
CA GLN A 98 -8.76 0.15 -7.53
C GLN A 98 -7.95 1.45 -7.50
N ILE A 99 -6.83 1.46 -8.23
CA ILE A 99 -6.03 2.68 -8.46
C ILE A 99 -6.07 3.00 -9.95
N HIS A 100 -6.57 4.19 -10.28
CA HIS A 100 -6.66 4.65 -11.66
C HIS A 100 -5.44 5.51 -11.99
N PHE A 101 -4.36 4.90 -12.47
CA PHE A 101 -3.25 5.66 -13.03
C PHE A 101 -3.65 6.24 -14.42
N PRO A 102 -3.18 7.44 -14.78
CA PRO A 102 -3.29 7.95 -16.14
C PRO A 102 -2.56 7.02 -17.12
N ILE A 103 -3.08 6.94 -18.34
CA ILE A 103 -2.57 6.12 -19.46
C ILE A 103 -1.54 6.92 -20.26
#